data_AF-A0A642Q1J5-F1
#
_entry.id   AF-A0A642Q1J5-F1
#
_cell.length_a   1.000
_cell.length_b   1.000
_cell.length_c   1.000
_cell.angle_alpha   90.00
_cell.angle_beta   90.00
_cell.angle_gamma   90.00
#
_symmetry.space_group_name_H-M   'P 1'
#
loop_
_entity.id
_entity.type
_entity.pdbx_description
1 polymer ?
#
loop_
_entity_poly.entity_id
_entity_poly.type
_entity_poly.pdbx_seq_one_letter_code
_entity_poly.pdbx_strand_id
1 'polypeptide(L)'
;MDAEMIQIDEVIKSLEEGIPGLKIKKEDTKYIYRCFLTTSRSYKEYITQANNKDSREHFVCMAMPRFVWVCEMIDTEDTVIKDPKRTPVSNIMLFDATEGNASLNYFIMAKLSDRIIVRTVDNSQYHRKIYKQFMGNKDIFYTFDRNLKGEHTKWQD
;
A
#
# COMPACT_ATOMS: atom_id res chain seq x y z
N MET A 1 -14.91 -2.87 -8.13
CA MET A 1 -13.62 -3.00 -8.84
C MET A 1 -13.02 -4.34 -8.44
N ASP A 2 -12.63 -5.18 -9.39
CA ASP A 2 -11.95 -6.46 -9.10
C ASP A 2 -10.46 -6.22 -8.84
N ALA A 3 -9.80 -7.13 -8.11
CA ALA A 3 -8.37 -7.02 -7.80
C ALA A 3 -7.50 -6.89 -9.07
N GLU A 4 -7.91 -7.52 -10.18
CA GLU A 4 -7.22 -7.48 -11.47
C GLU A 4 -7.24 -6.09 -12.14
N MET A 5 -8.10 -5.19 -11.66
CA MET A 5 -8.17 -3.81 -12.17
C MET A 5 -7.20 -2.86 -11.44
N ILE A 6 -6.50 -3.33 -10.39
CA ILE A 6 -5.52 -2.52 -9.66
C ILE A 6 -4.21 -2.50 -10.46
N GLN A 7 -3.91 -1.36 -11.09
CA GLN A 7 -2.70 -1.18 -11.89
C GLN A 7 -1.53 -0.72 -11.01
N ILE A 8 -1.05 -1.61 -10.14
CA ILE A 8 0.00 -1.31 -9.14
C ILE A 8 1.25 -0.72 -9.79
N ASP A 9 1.70 -1.28 -10.90
CA ASP A 9 2.90 -0.82 -11.60
C ASP A 9 2.74 0.59 -12.19
N GLU A 10 1.55 0.94 -12.68
CA GLU A 10 1.25 2.29 -13.17
C GLU A 10 1.22 3.30 -12.01
N VAL A 11 0.71 2.90 -10.86
CA VAL A 11 0.71 3.71 -9.63
C VAL A 11 2.14 3.95 -9.16
N ILE A 12 2.97 2.89 -9.12
CA ILE A 12 4.39 3.01 -8.77
C ILE A 12 5.08 3.99 -9.72
N LYS A 13 4.90 3.80 -11.04
CA LYS A 13 5.47 4.70 -12.04
C LYS A 13 5.03 6.15 -11.83
N SER A 14 3.74 6.39 -11.61
CA SER A 14 3.21 7.73 -11.35
C SER A 14 3.79 8.36 -10.08
N LEU A 15 4.03 7.57 -9.03
CA LEU A 15 4.66 8.05 -7.79
C LEU A 15 6.14 8.38 -8.01
N GLU A 16 6.90 7.50 -8.68
CA GLU A 16 8.33 7.72 -8.98
C GLU A 16 8.54 8.93 -9.90
N GLU A 17 7.66 9.15 -10.90
CA GLU A 17 7.69 10.34 -11.76
C GLU A 17 7.28 11.62 -11.03
N GLY A 18 6.30 11.53 -10.13
CA GLY A 18 5.75 12.67 -9.39
C GLY A 18 6.57 13.11 -8.18
N ILE A 19 7.48 12.25 -7.69
CA ILE A 19 8.26 12.50 -6.48
C ILE A 19 9.76 12.36 -6.79
N PRO A 20 10.51 13.47 -6.86
CA PRO A 20 11.93 13.45 -7.15
C PRO A 20 12.73 12.56 -6.19
N GLY A 21 13.55 11.67 -6.74
CA GLY A 21 14.40 10.76 -5.98
C GLY A 21 13.67 9.59 -5.31
N LEU A 22 12.37 9.41 -5.56
CA LEU A 22 11.66 8.23 -5.08
C LEU A 22 11.98 7.02 -5.96
N LYS A 23 12.40 5.93 -5.30
CA LYS A 23 12.50 4.61 -5.91
C LYS A 23 11.83 3.59 -5.00
N ILE A 24 10.74 2.99 -5.48
CA ILE A 24 9.94 2.03 -4.71
C ILE A 24 10.47 0.60 -4.92
N LYS A 25 10.89 0.27 -6.15
CA LYS A 25 11.48 -1.02 -6.49
C LYS A 25 13.00 -0.91 -6.61
N LYS A 26 13.71 -1.77 -5.88
CA LYS A 26 15.15 -2.00 -6.10
C LYS A 26 15.37 -2.59 -7.50
N GLU A 27 16.49 -2.23 -8.12
CA GLU A 27 16.92 -2.81 -9.41
C GLU A 27 17.23 -4.30 -9.25
N ASP A 28 16.94 -5.08 -10.29
CA ASP A 28 17.15 -6.54 -10.36
C ASP A 28 16.47 -7.39 -9.28
N THR A 29 15.65 -6.79 -8.42
CA THR A 29 14.91 -7.49 -7.37
C THR A 29 13.53 -7.95 -7.86
N LYS A 30 13.20 -9.22 -7.61
CA LYS A 30 11.86 -9.76 -7.87
C LYS A 30 10.93 -9.50 -6.69
N TYR A 31 9.69 -9.14 -6.99
CA TYR A 31 8.65 -8.86 -5.99
C TYR A 31 7.44 -9.76 -6.20
N ILE A 32 6.86 -10.23 -5.10
CA ILE A 32 5.54 -10.87 -5.05
C ILE A 32 4.52 -9.84 -4.58
N TYR A 33 3.36 -9.79 -5.25
CA TYR A 33 2.23 -8.95 -4.85
C TYR A 33 1.15 -9.79 -4.21
N ARG A 34 0.67 -9.37 -3.04
CA ARG A 34 -0.56 -9.91 -2.43
C ARG A 34 -1.61 -8.83 -2.43
N CYS A 35 -2.70 -9.08 -3.16
CA CYS A 35 -3.82 -8.16 -3.25
C CYS A 35 -5.07 -8.80 -2.63
N PHE A 36 -5.73 -8.06 -1.74
CA PHE A 36 -6.94 -8.54 -1.08
C PHE A 36 -7.88 -7.41 -0.68
N LEU A 37 -9.16 -7.74 -0.60
CA LEU A 37 -10.19 -6.81 -0.14
C LEU A 37 -10.39 -6.97 1.36
N THR A 38 -10.45 -5.85 2.07
CA THR A 38 -10.80 -5.84 3.50
C THR A 38 -11.54 -4.57 3.86
N THR A 39 -12.06 -4.53 5.09
CA THR A 39 -12.60 -3.28 5.64
C THR A 39 -11.47 -2.39 6.13
N SER A 40 -11.57 -1.09 5.92
CA SER A 40 -10.60 -0.13 6.45
C SER A 40 -10.46 -0.23 7.97
N ARG A 41 -11.55 -0.55 8.69
CA ARG A 41 -11.52 -0.83 10.13
C ARG A 41 -10.59 -1.99 10.47
N SER A 42 -10.80 -3.17 9.87
CA SER A 42 -10.00 -4.36 10.18
C SER A 42 -8.53 -4.15 9.82
N TYR A 43 -8.26 -3.43 8.74
CA TYR A 43 -6.89 -3.13 8.33
C TYR A 43 -6.21 -2.13 9.28
N LYS A 44 -6.92 -1.07 9.71
CA LYS A 44 -6.41 -0.12 10.70
C LYS A 44 -6.12 -0.78 12.05
N GLU A 45 -6.96 -1.71 12.50
CA GLU A 45 -6.72 -2.50 13.72
C GLU A 45 -5.47 -3.39 13.61
N TYR A 46 -5.10 -3.80 12.40
CA TYR A 46 -3.86 -4.54 12.15
C TYR A 46 -2.64 -3.64 12.11
N ILE A 47 -2.66 -2.60 11.28
CA ILE A 47 -1.49 -1.73 11.09
C ILE A 47 -1.11 -0.99 12.38
N THR A 48 -2.08 -0.80 13.29
CA THR A 48 -1.85 -0.23 14.62
C THR A 48 -1.10 -1.14 15.59
N GLN A 49 -0.93 -2.42 15.25
CA GLN A 49 -0.09 -3.36 15.99
C GLN A 49 1.41 -3.21 15.63
N ALA A 50 1.76 -2.40 14.62
CA ALA A 50 3.14 -2.07 14.32
C ALA A 50 3.79 -1.32 15.50
N ASN A 51 5.10 -1.52 15.70
CA ASN A 51 5.81 -0.98 16.88
C ASN A 51 6.05 0.53 16.79
N ASN A 52 6.00 1.13 15.60
CA ASN A 52 6.31 2.54 15.39
C ASN A 52 5.08 3.45 15.58
N LYS A 53 5.10 4.29 16.62
CA LYS A 53 4.01 5.21 16.98
C LYS A 53 3.68 6.23 15.87
N ASP A 54 4.67 6.80 15.20
CA ASP A 54 4.46 7.85 14.19
C ASP A 54 3.76 7.28 12.95
N SER A 55 4.15 6.08 12.53
CA SER A 55 3.49 5.39 11.42
C SER A 55 2.02 5.10 11.77
N ARG A 56 1.73 4.70 13.01
CA ARG A 56 0.35 4.42 13.46
C ARG A 56 -0.56 5.64 13.38
N GLU A 57 -0.09 6.80 13.81
CA GLU A 57 -0.89 8.03 13.82
C GLU A 57 -1.36 8.41 12.41
N HIS A 58 -0.50 8.26 11.40
CA HIS A 58 -0.87 8.51 10.00
C HIS A 58 -1.95 7.57 9.48
N PHE A 59 -1.90 6.27 9.82
CA PHE A 59 -2.93 5.31 9.42
C PHE A 59 -4.27 5.54 10.15
N VAL A 60 -4.22 5.84 11.45
CA VAL A 60 -5.43 6.03 12.27
C VAL A 60 -6.19 7.27 11.83
N CYS A 61 -5.49 8.40 11.69
CA CYS A 61 -6.09 9.70 11.43
C CYS A 61 -6.58 9.88 9.97
N MET A 62 -6.14 9.03 9.04
CA MET A 62 -6.57 9.10 7.64
C MET A 62 -8.02 8.66 7.47
N ALA A 63 -8.87 9.48 6.85
CA ALA A 63 -10.17 9.03 6.37
C ALA A 63 -9.99 7.98 5.25
N MET A 64 -10.63 6.82 5.39
CA MET A 64 -10.58 5.74 4.41
C MET A 64 -12.02 5.29 4.09
N PRO A 65 -12.30 4.88 2.84
CA PRO A 65 -13.58 4.27 2.48
C PRO A 65 -13.83 3.01 3.31
N ARG A 66 -15.08 2.54 3.35
CA ARG A 66 -15.45 1.36 4.14
C ARG A 66 -14.67 0.10 3.71
N PHE A 67 -14.48 -0.07 2.41
CA PHE A 67 -13.72 -1.17 1.83
C PHE A 67 -12.51 -0.63 1.09
N VAL A 68 -11.37 -1.27 1.31
CA VAL A 68 -10.10 -0.93 0.69
C VAL A 68 -9.48 -2.17 0.09
N TRP A 69 -8.87 -2.00 -1.08
CA TRP A 69 -7.90 -2.95 -1.58
C TRP A 69 -6.55 -2.67 -0.91
N VAL A 70 -5.95 -3.73 -0.38
CA VAL A 70 -4.58 -3.68 0.14
C VAL A 70 -3.71 -4.45 -0.82
N CYS A 71 -2.60 -3.84 -1.23
CA CYS A 71 -1.55 -4.48 -1.98
C CYS A 71 -0.28 -4.51 -1.12
N GLU A 72 0.16 -5.71 -0.74
CA GLU A 72 1.44 -5.94 -0.09
C GLU A 72 2.48 -6.33 -1.14
N MET A 73 3.64 -5.69 -1.10
CA MET A 73 4.80 -6.03 -1.92
C MET A 73 5.84 -6.74 -1.05
N ILE A 74 6.24 -7.93 -1.48
CA ILE A 74 7.23 -8.75 -0.79
C ILE A 74 8.45 -8.87 -1.70
N ASP A 75 9.59 -8.36 -1.24
CA ASP A 75 10.89 -8.61 -1.83
C ASP A 75 11.25 -10.10 -1.65
N THR A 76 11.48 -10.82 -2.75
CA THR A 76 11.80 -12.24 -2.72
C THR A 76 13.18 -12.53 -2.11
N GLU A 77 14.09 -11.57 -2.07
CA GLU A 77 15.39 -11.75 -1.41
C GLU A 77 15.24 -11.72 0.13
N ASP A 78 14.26 -10.98 0.64
CA ASP A 78 13.92 -10.93 2.07
C ASP A 78 13.11 -12.16 2.52
N THR A 79 12.71 -13.04 1.59
CA THR A 79 11.94 -14.25 1.90
C THR A 79 12.80 -15.40 2.42
N VAL A 80 13.34 -15.26 3.63
CA VAL A 80 13.78 -16.43 4.41
C VAL A 80 12.54 -17.10 5.02
N ILE A 81 11.78 -17.82 4.18
CA ILE A 81 10.45 -18.37 4.53
C ILE A 81 10.59 -19.50 5.55
N LYS A 82 10.11 -19.26 6.79
CA LYS A 82 9.75 -20.34 7.74
C LYS A 82 8.28 -20.29 8.17
N ASP A 83 7.60 -19.14 8.03
CA ASP A 83 6.18 -18.98 8.33
C ASP A 83 5.55 -17.90 7.42
N PRO A 84 4.61 -18.26 6.52
CA PRO A 84 3.91 -17.31 5.64
C PRO A 84 3.15 -16.21 6.39
N LYS A 85 2.83 -16.39 7.68
CA LYS A 85 2.16 -15.38 8.53
C LYS A 85 3.12 -14.35 9.10
N ARG A 86 4.43 -14.56 8.93
CA ARG A 86 5.50 -13.66 9.39
C ARG A 86 6.42 -13.25 8.27
N THR A 87 5.96 -13.31 7.02
CA THR A 87 6.72 -12.82 5.89
C THR A 87 6.80 -11.29 5.96
N PRO A 88 8.00 -10.71 5.96
CA PRO A 88 8.17 -9.26 5.91
C PRO A 88 7.57 -8.69 4.64
N VAL A 89 6.85 -7.58 4.77
CA VAL A 89 6.29 -6.81 3.66
C VAL A 89 7.16 -5.58 3.46
N SER A 90 7.72 -5.43 2.27
CA SER A 90 8.62 -4.33 1.91
C SER A 90 7.85 -3.03 1.77
N ASN A 91 6.68 -3.07 1.11
CA ASN A 91 5.82 -1.92 0.87
C ASN A 91 4.34 -2.30 0.94
N ILE A 92 3.49 -1.39 1.40
CA ILE A 92 2.04 -1.56 1.39
C ILE A 92 1.39 -0.40 0.64
N MET A 93 0.47 -0.70 -0.26
CA MET A 93 -0.34 0.28 -0.97
C MET A 93 -1.82 0.06 -0.69
N LEU A 94 -2.55 1.15 -0.47
CA LEU A 94 -3.98 1.16 -0.21
C LEU A 94 -4.72 1.84 -1.34
N PHE A 95 -5.83 1.22 -1.72
CA PHE A 95 -6.72 1.73 -2.74
C PHE A 95 -8.17 1.71 -2.31
N ASP A 96 -8.92 2.68 -2.79
CA ASP A 96 -10.36 2.79 -2.64
C ASP A 96 -11.04 1.72 -3.50
N ALA A 97 -11.76 0.80 -2.86
CA ALA A 97 -12.47 -0.27 -3.56
C ALA A 97 -13.82 0.18 -4.16
N THR A 98 -14.27 1.39 -3.83
CA THR A 98 -15.55 1.98 -4.25
C THR A 98 -15.40 2.93 -5.44
N GLU A 99 -14.20 3.47 -5.66
CA GLU A 99 -13.88 4.31 -6.82
C GLU A 99 -13.59 3.47 -8.07
N GLY A 100 -13.67 4.08 -9.26
CA GLY A 100 -13.24 3.46 -10.52
C GLY A 100 -11.74 3.62 -10.78
N ASN A 101 -11.18 2.82 -11.70
CA ASN A 101 -9.76 2.90 -12.11
C ASN A 101 -9.44 4.21 -12.91
N ALA A 102 -10.45 5.05 -13.18
CA ALA A 102 -10.26 6.27 -13.96
C ALA A 102 -9.12 7.14 -13.38
N SER A 103 -8.08 7.32 -14.18
CA SER A 103 -6.93 8.19 -13.93
C SER A 103 -6.13 7.89 -12.65
N LEU A 104 -6.16 6.69 -12.05
CA LEU A 104 -5.53 6.36 -10.75
C LEU A 104 -6.22 6.98 -9.52
N ASN A 105 -7.49 7.39 -9.62
CA ASN A 105 -8.21 8.07 -8.53
C ASN A 105 -8.55 7.17 -7.33
N TYR A 106 -8.30 5.88 -7.45
CA TYR A 106 -8.49 4.91 -6.39
C TYR A 106 -7.26 4.81 -5.48
N PHE A 107 -6.09 5.34 -5.84
CA PHE A 107 -4.94 5.32 -4.92
C PHE A 107 -5.17 6.23 -3.70
N ILE A 108 -4.94 5.69 -2.50
CA ILE A 108 -5.10 6.41 -1.23
C ILE A 108 -3.73 6.71 -0.62
N MET A 109 -2.91 5.68 -0.45
CA MET A 109 -1.67 5.76 0.33
C MET A 109 -0.68 4.67 -0.09
N ALA A 110 0.62 4.95 0.03
CA ALA A 110 1.67 3.95 0.11
C ALA A 110 2.47 4.10 1.42
N LYS A 111 2.68 3.01 2.15
CA LYS A 111 3.69 2.90 3.20
C LYS A 111 4.90 2.18 2.62
N LEU A 112 6.02 2.90 2.59
CA LEU A 112 7.32 2.36 2.24
C LEU A 112 8.13 2.16 3.52
N SER A 113 9.33 1.57 3.43
CA SER A 113 10.17 1.35 4.61
C SER A 113 10.43 2.64 5.41
N ASP A 114 10.78 3.74 4.76
CA ASP A 114 11.25 5.00 5.37
C ASP A 114 10.22 6.15 5.36
N ARG A 115 9.08 5.98 4.70
CA ARG A 115 8.10 7.06 4.56
C ARG A 115 6.68 6.56 4.29
N ILE A 116 5.73 7.47 4.48
CA ILE A 116 4.34 7.32 4.06
C ILE A 116 4.07 8.36 2.98
N ILE A 117 3.47 7.92 1.88
CA ILE A 117 3.01 8.76 0.79
C ILE A 117 1.50 8.75 0.81
N VAL A 118 0.89 9.92 0.88
CA VAL A 118 -0.57 10.08 0.95
C VAL A 118 -1.03 10.87 -0.24
N ARG A 119 -2.07 10.37 -0.92
CA ARG A 119 -2.78 11.17 -1.91
C ARG A 119 -3.50 12.31 -1.21
N THR A 120 -3.27 13.51 -1.71
CA THR A 120 -3.99 14.72 -1.33
C THR A 120 -4.60 15.36 -2.58
N VAL A 121 -5.54 16.24 -2.35
CA VAL A 121 -6.16 17.03 -3.41
C VAL A 121 -5.68 18.45 -3.25
N ASP A 122 -5.19 19.05 -4.34
CA ASP A 122 -4.97 20.49 -4.41
C ASP A 122 -6.32 21.22 -4.24
N ASN A 123 -6.34 22.32 -3.49
CA ASN A 123 -7.51 23.21 -3.41
C ASN A 123 -7.74 24.02 -4.71
N SER A 124 -6.91 23.84 -5.75
CA SER A 124 -7.12 24.44 -7.06
C SER A 124 -8.35 23.86 -7.77
N GLN A 125 -8.97 24.66 -8.64
CA GLN A 125 -10.16 24.26 -9.43
C GLN A 125 -9.96 22.96 -10.22
N TYR A 126 -8.70 22.62 -10.55
CA TYR A 126 -8.34 21.45 -11.33
C TYR A 126 -8.20 20.17 -10.50
N HIS A 127 -8.30 20.23 -9.17
CA HIS A 127 -8.20 19.08 -8.26
C HIS A 127 -7.01 18.16 -8.59
N ARG A 128 -5.85 18.77 -8.87
CA ARG A 128 -4.65 18.02 -9.28
C ARG A 128 -4.26 17.06 -8.17
N LYS A 129 -3.78 15.89 -8.58
CA LYS A 129 -3.23 14.90 -7.66
C LYS A 129 -1.92 15.42 -7.12
N ILE A 130 -1.88 15.61 -5.80
CA ILE A 130 -0.66 15.97 -5.10
C ILE A 130 -0.37 14.86 -4.09
N TYR A 131 0.89 14.49 -3.95
CA TYR A 131 1.31 13.51 -2.94
C TYR A 131 2.05 14.23 -1.81
N LYS A 132 1.56 14.07 -0.57
CA LYS A 132 2.31 14.46 0.63
C LYS A 132 3.15 13.30 1.11
N GLN A 133 4.39 13.60 1.46
CA GLN A 133 5.33 12.64 2.04
C GLN A 133 5.50 12.93 3.53
N PHE A 134 5.46 11.87 4.33
CA PHE A 134 5.76 11.89 5.75
C PHE A 134 6.93 10.95 5.97
N MET A 135 8.11 11.51 6.25
CA MET A 135 9.29 10.72 6.57
C MET A 135 9.10 10.09 7.95
N GLY A 136 9.46 8.82 8.08
CA GLY A 136 9.34 8.09 9.33
C GLY A 136 10.51 7.15 9.56
N ASN A 137 10.57 6.56 10.75
CA ASN A 137 11.56 5.53 11.03
C ASN A 137 11.27 4.28 10.19
N LYS A 138 12.33 3.56 9.84
CA LYS A 138 12.22 2.24 9.23
C LYS A 138 11.36 1.34 10.10
N ASP A 139 10.31 0.79 9.52
CA ASP A 139 9.40 -0.13 10.19
C ASP A 139 9.23 -1.38 9.34
N ILE A 140 9.07 -2.53 10.00
CA ILE A 140 8.90 -3.82 9.34
C ILE A 140 7.46 -4.24 9.54
N PHE A 141 6.72 -4.32 8.44
CA PHE A 141 5.39 -4.88 8.42
C PHE A 141 5.45 -6.36 8.08
N TYR A 142 4.43 -7.08 8.49
CA TYR A 142 4.23 -8.46 8.09
C TYR A 142 2.99 -8.55 7.22
N THR A 143 2.77 -9.70 6.60
CA THR A 143 1.56 -9.95 5.81
C THR A 143 0.32 -9.97 6.70
N PHE A 144 -0.75 -9.31 6.26
CA PHE A 144 -2.04 -9.32 6.92
C PHE A 144 -2.79 -10.64 6.65
N ASP A 145 -3.26 -11.31 7.71
CA ASP A 145 -3.93 -12.61 7.64
C ASP A 145 -5.32 -12.64 8.31
N ARG A 146 -5.86 -11.49 8.74
CA ARG A 146 -7.15 -11.43 9.45
C ARG A 146 -8.30 -11.04 8.52
N ASN A 147 -9.38 -11.83 8.52
CA ASN A 147 -10.66 -11.48 7.87
C ASN A 147 -10.53 -11.13 6.37
N LEU A 148 -9.60 -11.78 5.66
CA LEU A 148 -9.48 -11.62 4.21
C LEU A 148 -10.79 -12.06 3.52
N LYS A 149 -11.35 -11.19 2.69
CA LYS A 149 -12.50 -11.52 1.83
C LYS A 149 -11.98 -11.61 0.40
N GLY A 150 -11.92 -12.83 -0.14
CA GLY A 150 -11.36 -13.10 -1.47
C GLY A 150 -9.83 -13.03 -1.45
N GLU A 151 -9.17 -14.15 -1.15
CA GLU A 151 -7.75 -14.33 -1.47
C GLU A 151 -7.63 -14.40 -3.00
N HIS A 152 -7.15 -13.33 -3.63
CA HIS A 152 -6.81 -13.32 -5.05
C HIS A 152 -5.29 -13.38 -5.20
N THR A 153 -4.67 -14.40 -4.62
CA THR A 153 -3.27 -14.71 -4.89
C THR A 153 -3.18 -15.48 -6.19
N LYS A 154 -2.94 -14.79 -7.30
CA LYS A 154 -2.20 -15.39 -8.40
C LYS A 154 -0.77 -15.61 -7.89
N TRP A 155 -0.53 -16.76 -7.28
CA TRP A 155 0.78 -17.39 -7.30
C TRP A 155 1.05 -17.72 -8.78
N GLN A 156 1.44 -16.72 -9.55
CA GLN A 156 1.88 -16.94 -10.92
C GLN A 156 3.39 -17.11 -10.87
N ASP A 157 3.78 -18.36 -11.13
CA ASP A 157 5.13 -18.82 -11.42
C ASP A 157 5.80 -17.98 -12.52
#